data_AF-A0A3D1U870-F1
#
_entry.id   AF-A0A3D1U870-F1
#
_cell.length_a   1.000
_cell.length_b   1.000
_cell.length_c   1.000
_cell.angle_alpha   90.00
_cell.angle_beta   90.00
_cell.angle_gamma   90.00
#
_symmetry.space_group_name_H-M   'P 1'
#
loop_
_entity.id
_entity.type
_entity.pdbx_description
1 polymer ?
#
loop_
_entity_poly.entity_id
_entity_poly.type
_entity_poly.pdbx_seq_one_letter_code
_entity_poly.pdbx_strand_id
1 'polypeptide(L)'
;MKKKKTRSRRRTWIFASIALLVVAGGIGGALGLRATATPVAAAPATILGWEPGIAAGVPLAGPLTVFFSGVLDRGSVERAWKISPKVAGTFSWTSNSLSFRPDVPFHAGSYYR
;
A
#
# COMPACT_ATOMS: atom_id res chain seq x y z
N MET A 1 -25.66 41.58 6.49
CA MET A 1 -25.97 40.15 6.29
C MET A 1 -25.07 39.58 5.20
N LYS A 2 -24.40 38.42 5.45
CA LYS A 2 -23.99 37.33 4.51
C LYS A 2 -23.27 37.74 3.19
N LYS A 3 -22.07 37.28 2.81
CA LYS A 3 -21.34 36.03 3.14
C LYS A 3 -19.82 36.17 2.90
N LYS A 4 -19.09 35.44 3.76
CA LYS A 4 -17.74 34.87 3.58
C LYS A 4 -17.61 34.14 2.23
N LYS A 5 -16.44 34.19 1.58
CA LYS A 5 -15.42 33.11 1.68
C LYS A 5 -14.15 33.47 0.92
N THR A 6 -13.07 33.10 1.57
CA THR A 6 -11.68 33.44 1.39
C THR A 6 -10.96 32.56 0.37
N ARG A 7 -9.87 33.14 -0.16
CA ARG A 7 -8.63 32.53 -0.64
C ARG A 7 -8.64 31.83 -2.01
N SER A 8 -8.44 32.69 -3.02
CA SER A 8 -7.60 32.45 -4.19
C SER A 8 -6.31 31.69 -3.79
N ARG A 9 -6.12 30.49 -4.32
CA ARG A 9 -4.86 29.75 -4.28
C ARG A 9 -4.18 29.88 -5.64
N ARG A 10 -3.29 30.87 -5.75
CA ARG A 10 -2.21 30.94 -6.73
C ARG A 10 -0.89 30.98 -5.95
N ARG A 11 0.19 30.45 -6.54
CA ARG A 11 1.62 30.40 -6.12
C ARG A 11 2.07 28.96 -5.85
N THR A 12 2.64 28.26 -6.84
CA THR A 12 4.01 28.39 -7.41
C THR A 12 5.08 27.85 -6.46
N TRP A 13 5.67 26.72 -6.88
CA TRP A 13 7.05 26.21 -6.71
C TRP A 13 7.67 26.15 -5.30
N ILE A 14 8.32 25.02 -4.99
CA ILE A 14 9.74 24.91 -4.61
C ILE A 14 10.10 23.42 -4.53
N PHE A 15 10.95 22.97 -5.44
CA PHE A 15 11.80 21.80 -5.25
C PHE A 15 12.84 22.18 -4.19
N ALA A 16 12.83 21.52 -3.03
CA ALA A 16 13.87 21.69 -2.02
C ALA A 16 14.53 20.33 -1.77
N SER A 17 15.51 20.04 -2.63
CA SER A 17 16.60 19.12 -2.35
C SER A 17 17.36 19.63 -1.12
N ILE A 18 17.44 18.83 -0.06
CA ILE A 18 18.42 19.03 0.99
C ILE A 18 19.11 17.70 1.24
N ALA A 19 20.22 17.51 0.52
CA ALA A 19 21.26 16.59 0.90
C ALA A 19 22.00 17.20 2.10
N LEU A 20 22.02 16.51 3.23
CA LEU A 20 22.89 16.86 4.35
C LEU A 20 23.72 15.64 4.74
N LEU A 21 24.91 15.57 4.14
CA LEU A 21 26.03 14.74 4.58
C LEU A 21 26.77 15.54 5.66
N VAL A 22 26.73 15.07 6.92
CA VAL A 22 27.68 15.48 7.96
C VAL A 22 28.44 14.25 8.39
N VAL A 23 29.71 14.20 8.00
CA VAL A 23 30.71 13.31 8.56
C VAL A 23 31.60 14.18 9.45
N ALA A 24 31.71 13.85 10.73
CA ALA A 24 32.98 13.75 11.47
C ALA A 24 32.76 13.75 12.99
N GLY A 25 33.39 12.77 13.66
CA GLY A 25 34.06 12.99 14.94
C GLY A 25 33.26 12.71 16.21
N GLY A 26 33.64 11.66 16.93
CA GLY A 26 33.26 11.49 18.33
C GLY A 26 33.38 10.06 18.84
N ILE A 27 34.59 9.54 18.98
CA ILE A 27 34.85 8.38 19.84
C ILE A 27 34.79 8.91 21.28
N GLY A 28 33.66 8.71 21.95
CA GLY A 28 33.45 9.07 23.35
C GLY A 28 32.73 7.93 24.06
N GLY A 29 33.42 7.29 24.98
CA GLY A 29 32.91 6.15 25.72
C GLY A 29 31.77 6.51 26.68
N ALA A 30 30.79 5.61 26.74
CA ALA A 30 29.99 5.34 27.92
C ALA A 30 29.46 3.90 27.76
N LEU A 31 29.71 3.04 28.76
CA LEU A 31 28.99 1.78 28.91
C LEU A 31 27.52 2.09 29.22
N GLY A 32 26.77 2.46 28.19
CA GLY A 32 25.33 2.37 28.22
C GLY A 32 24.96 0.93 27.91
N LEU A 33 24.28 0.25 28.84
CA LEU A 33 23.52 -0.95 28.55
C LEU A 33 22.65 -0.63 27.33
N ARG A 34 23.12 -0.97 26.13
CA ARG A 34 22.29 -0.97 24.95
C ARG A 34 21.30 -2.07 25.23
N ALA A 35 20.09 -1.69 25.65
CA ALA A 35 18.94 -2.54 25.52
C ALA A 35 18.89 -2.89 24.03
N THR A 36 19.47 -4.01 23.67
CA THR A 36 19.15 -4.68 22.42
C THR A 36 17.70 -5.04 22.62
N ALA A 37 16.79 -4.15 22.23
CA ALA A 37 15.42 -4.53 21.99
C ALA A 37 15.54 -5.64 20.95
N THR A 38 15.47 -6.89 21.40
CA THR A 38 15.32 -8.03 20.51
C THR A 38 14.15 -7.62 19.63
N PRO A 39 14.34 -7.42 18.30
CA PRO A 39 13.21 -7.12 17.45
C PRO A 39 12.29 -8.32 17.64
N VAL A 40 11.15 -8.09 18.30
CA VAL A 40 10.10 -9.09 18.40
C VAL A 40 9.83 -9.44 16.96
N ALA A 41 10.25 -10.65 16.55
CA ALA A 41 10.18 -11.05 15.16
C ALA A 41 8.73 -10.83 14.73
N ALA A 42 8.51 -9.85 13.86
CA ALA A 42 7.18 -9.57 13.36
C ALA A 42 6.70 -10.87 12.72
N ALA A 43 5.65 -11.48 13.30
CA ALA A 43 5.08 -12.68 12.75
C ALA A 43 4.82 -12.45 11.24
N PRO A 44 5.11 -13.43 10.37
CA PRO A 44 4.92 -13.23 8.94
C PRO A 44 3.44 -12.92 8.69
N ALA A 45 3.17 -11.74 8.11
CA ALA A 45 1.83 -11.39 7.73
C ALA A 45 1.35 -12.35 6.63
N THR A 46 0.13 -12.88 6.80
CA THR A 46 -0.47 -13.91 5.95
C THR A 46 -1.74 -13.39 5.28
N ILE A 47 -2.21 -14.09 4.24
CA ILE A 47 -3.49 -13.81 3.60
C ILE A 47 -4.60 -14.38 4.49
N LEU A 48 -5.54 -13.53 4.89
CA LEU A 48 -6.74 -13.92 5.65
C LEU A 48 -7.87 -14.38 4.74
N GLY A 49 -7.96 -13.82 3.54
CA GLY A 49 -9.00 -14.13 2.57
C GLY A 49 -9.07 -13.11 1.45
N TRP A 50 -10.02 -13.31 0.54
CA TRP A 50 -10.28 -12.39 -0.57
C TRP A 50 -11.76 -12.37 -0.95
N GLU A 51 -12.18 -11.26 -1.54
CA GLU A 51 -13.53 -11.01 -2.04
C GLU A 51 -13.45 -10.59 -3.51
N PRO A 52 -14.47 -10.91 -4.33
CA PRO A 52 -15.74 -11.54 -3.97
C PRO A 52 -15.70 -13.08 -3.81
N GLY A 53 -14.53 -13.70 -3.89
CA GLY A 53 -14.39 -15.15 -3.81
C GLY A 53 -14.99 -15.87 -5.02
N ILE A 54 -15.32 -17.15 -4.86
CA ILE A 54 -16.02 -17.94 -5.88
C ILE A 54 -17.52 -17.86 -5.58
N ALA A 55 -18.24 -16.98 -6.29
CA ALA A 55 -19.67 -16.74 -6.09
C ALA A 55 -20.41 -16.51 -7.42
N ALA A 56 -21.73 -16.73 -7.42
CA ALA A 56 -22.60 -16.32 -8.50
C ALA A 56 -22.96 -14.82 -8.35
N GLY A 57 -23.22 -14.13 -9.47
CA GLY A 57 -23.62 -12.71 -9.45
C GLY A 57 -22.50 -11.72 -9.15
N VAL A 58 -21.24 -12.11 -9.35
CA VAL A 58 -20.08 -11.24 -9.15
C VAL A 58 -20.08 -10.08 -10.17
N PRO A 59 -19.97 -8.81 -9.71
CA PRO A 59 -19.85 -7.68 -10.63
C PRO A 59 -18.59 -7.78 -11.50
N LEU A 60 -18.76 -7.76 -12.83
CA LEU A 60 -17.64 -7.90 -13.78
C LEU A 60 -16.64 -6.73 -13.73
N ALA A 61 -17.08 -5.54 -13.33
CA ALA A 61 -16.21 -4.37 -13.13
C ALA A 61 -15.88 -4.11 -11.65
N GLY A 62 -16.18 -5.10 -10.79
CA GLY A 62 -15.93 -5.01 -9.35
C GLY A 62 -14.44 -5.13 -9.02
N PRO A 63 -14.00 -4.54 -7.89
CA PRO A 63 -12.66 -4.77 -7.40
C PRO A 63 -12.51 -6.19 -6.81
N LEU A 64 -11.31 -6.75 -6.91
CA LEU A 64 -10.86 -7.91 -6.16
C LEU A 64 -10.12 -7.40 -4.92
N THR A 65 -10.57 -7.77 -3.73
CA THR A 65 -9.94 -7.31 -2.48
C THR A 65 -9.31 -8.49 -1.75
N VAL A 66 -8.04 -8.35 -1.37
CA VAL A 66 -7.30 -9.33 -0.56
C VAL A 66 -7.04 -8.72 0.81
N PHE A 67 -7.31 -9.48 1.86
CA PHE A 67 -7.13 -9.08 3.26
C PHE A 67 -5.91 -9.77 3.86
N PHE A 68 -5.08 -9.00 4.55
CA PHE A 68 -3.86 -9.50 5.18
C PHE A 68 -3.91 -9.39 6.70
N SER A 69 -3.25 -10.31 7.40
CA SER A 69 -3.24 -10.35 8.87
C SER A 69 -2.41 -9.23 9.52
N GLY A 70 -1.58 -8.55 8.74
CA GLY A 70 -0.64 -7.53 9.20
C GLY A 70 -0.23 -6.59 8.09
N VAL A 71 0.59 -5.60 8.44
CA VAL A 71 1.13 -4.64 7.48
C VAL A 71 2.24 -5.33 6.68
N LEU A 72 2.09 -5.34 5.35
CA LEU A 72 3.05 -5.91 4.41
C LEU A 72 3.78 -4.82 3.62
N ASP A 73 4.94 -5.15 3.06
CA ASP A 73 5.59 -4.33 2.04
C ASP A 73 4.74 -4.31 0.76
N ARG A 74 4.13 -3.16 0.48
CA ARG A 74 3.16 -3.00 -0.61
C ARG A 74 3.76 -3.28 -1.98
N GLY A 75 4.97 -2.78 -2.23
CA GLY A 75 5.66 -2.97 -3.51
C GLY A 75 6.00 -4.43 -3.79
N SER A 76 6.36 -5.20 -2.75
CA SER A 76 6.56 -6.64 -2.85
C SER A 76 5.26 -7.37 -3.21
N VAL A 77 4.14 -7.02 -2.56
CA VAL A 77 2.84 -7.64 -2.85
C VAL A 77 2.38 -7.34 -4.28
N GLU A 78 2.48 -6.09 -4.72
CA GLU A 78 2.09 -5.70 -6.09
C GLU A 78 2.96 -6.39 -7.16
N ARG A 79 4.27 -6.54 -6.92
CA ARG A 79 5.16 -7.29 -7.83
C ARG A 79 4.89 -8.79 -7.85
N ALA A 80 4.42 -9.34 -6.73
CA ALA A 80 4.05 -10.75 -6.62
C ALA A 80 2.66 -11.04 -7.22
N TRP A 81 1.84 -10.01 -7.45
CA TRP A 81 0.49 -10.15 -7.99
C TRP A 81 0.50 -10.81 -9.38
N LYS A 82 -0.32 -11.83 -9.54
CA LYS A 82 -0.56 -12.50 -10.82
C LYS A 82 -2.06 -12.79 -10.91
N ILE A 83 -2.61 -12.57 -12.10
CA ILE A 83 -3.98 -12.94 -12.45
C ILE A 83 -3.98 -13.60 -13.83
N SER A 84 -4.72 -14.69 -13.96
CA SER A 84 -4.89 -15.46 -15.18
C SER A 84 -6.37 -15.78 -15.40
N PRO A 85 -6.97 -15.41 -16.55
CA PRO A 85 -6.39 -14.66 -17.67
C PRO A 85 -5.83 -13.29 -17.26
N LYS A 86 -4.84 -12.80 -18.01
CA LYS A 86 -4.18 -11.52 -17.70
C LYS A 86 -5.17 -10.38 -17.92
N VAL A 87 -5.34 -9.55 -16.89
CA VAL A 87 -6.19 -8.37 -16.89
C VAL A 87 -5.39 -7.19 -16.40
N ALA A 88 -5.43 -6.07 -17.13
CA ALA A 88 -4.86 -4.81 -16.69
C ALA A 88 -5.77 -4.16 -15.66
N GLY A 89 -5.18 -3.45 -14.71
CA GLY A 89 -5.93 -2.80 -13.64
C GLY A 89 -5.06 -1.95 -12.75
N THR A 90 -5.71 -1.38 -11.75
CA THR A 90 -5.10 -0.47 -10.78
C THR A 90 -5.18 -1.05 -9.38
N PHE A 91 -4.12 -0.85 -8.60
CA PHE A 91 -4.05 -1.23 -7.20
C PHE A 91 -4.39 -0.05 -6.30
N SER A 92 -5.13 -0.31 -5.23
CA SER A 92 -5.35 0.62 -4.13
C SER A 92 -5.23 -0.10 -2.79
N TRP A 93 -4.71 0.60 -1.80
CA TRP A 93 -4.46 0.05 -0.48
C TRP A 93 -5.32 0.75 0.57
N THR A 94 -5.95 -0.03 1.44
CA THR A 94 -6.67 0.47 2.61
C THR A 94 -6.19 -0.28 3.85
N SER A 95 -5.40 0.37 4.70
CA SER A 95 -4.78 -0.27 5.87
C SER A 95 -3.99 -1.54 5.50
N ASN A 96 -4.58 -2.71 5.75
CA ASN A 96 -4.00 -4.04 5.54
C ASN A 96 -4.77 -4.83 4.46
N SER A 97 -5.47 -4.14 3.55
CA SER A 97 -6.11 -4.75 2.38
C SER A 97 -5.61 -4.13 1.08
N LEU A 98 -5.51 -4.98 0.07
CA LEU A 98 -5.19 -4.61 -1.31
C LEU A 98 -6.46 -4.80 -2.16
N SER A 99 -6.87 -3.75 -2.86
CA SER A 99 -7.94 -3.83 -3.86
C SER A 99 -7.35 -3.66 -5.26
N PHE A 100 -7.60 -4.62 -6.13
CA PHE A 100 -7.28 -4.57 -7.55
C PHE A 100 -8.57 -4.30 -8.33
N ARG A 101 -8.62 -3.17 -9.04
CA ARG A 101 -9.75 -2.81 -9.91
C ARG A 101 -9.34 -3.01 -11.37
N PRO A 102 -10.05 -3.85 -12.13
CA PRO A 102 -9.71 -4.06 -13.53
C PRO A 102 -10.05 -2.80 -14.35
N ASP A 103 -9.22 -2.48 -15.34
CA ASP A 103 -9.45 -1.34 -16.24
C ASP A 103 -10.60 -1.61 -17.21
N VAL A 104 -10.80 -2.90 -17.54
CA VAL A 104 -11.87 -3.41 -18.41
C VAL A 104 -12.62 -4.50 -17.66
N PRO A 105 -13.97 -4.59 -17.77
CA PRO A 105 -14.73 -5.63 -17.08
C PRO A 105 -14.23 -7.06 -17.38
N PHE A 106 -14.32 -7.94 -16.39
CA PHE A 106 -14.08 -9.37 -16.56
C PHE A 106 -15.07 -10.00 -17.55
N HIS A 107 -14.65 -11.11 -18.16
CA HIS A 107 -15.50 -11.87 -19.06
C HIS A 107 -16.46 -12.76 -18.25
N ALA A 108 -17.76 -12.66 -18.56
CA ALA A 108 -18.77 -13.52 -17.96
C ALA A 108 -18.48 -15.01 -18.28
N GLY A 109 -18.74 -15.90 -17.33
CA GLY A 109 -18.51 -17.34 -17.48
C GLY A 109 -17.04 -17.76 -17.48
N SER A 110 -16.11 -16.83 -17.25
CA SER A 110 -14.66 -17.14 -17.16
C SER A 110 -14.23 -17.35 -15.71
N TYR A 111 -13.21 -18.18 -15.52
CA TYR A 111 -12.56 -18.39 -14.23
C TYR A 111 -11.21 -17.67 -14.16
N TYR A 112 -10.98 -16.95 -13.07
CA TYR A 112 -9.75 -16.19 -12.82
C TYR A 112 -9.02 -16.74 -11.60
N ARG A 113 -7.67 -16.80 -11.67
CA ARG A 113 -6.80 -17.27 -10.59
C ARG A 113 -5.51 -16.47 -10.49
#